data_AF-F0S7A2-F1
#
_entry.id   AF-F0S7A2-F1
#
_cell.length_a   1.000
_cell.length_b   1.000
_cell.length_c   1.000
_cell.angle_alpha   90.00
_cell.angle_beta   90.00
_cell.angle_gamma   90.00
#
_symmetry.space_group_name_H-M   'P 1'
#
loop_
_entity.id
_entity.type
_entity.pdbx_description
1 polymer ?
#
loop_
_entity_poly.entity_id
_entity_poly.type
_entity_poly.pdbx_seq_one_letter_code
_entity_poly.pdbx_strand_id
1 'polypeptide(L)'
;MDWELIKQNISKEIGATINTIDPAFDIDACLTLYYKILNFQISIPTKNDLNGLEQVITETIKEIYVDGLSKETSIGLFCKNFEQFIKKIYYILEEGEFIDEKNRLDPNKLQALTPFLDSLNKIRPIYIGEKNSEVYDIEIAKLKDGVPLFKVNKDTGLKMYKRLYPSSLNFDSYSDLNDKTLNDKYQSTFLLHLIKAVILKNEQSHQAPNRSRLENLGNLSSTLIAELWIINFLKKELSIIIKKDNYKKKDFDDYINTEINRVKKQNSKFVSLNLKQLSDKSSKINSGFIEDLLPLNRNRMRILGQGGSGKTTTLEFLVYRDSIKWKENPTSSKIPVIIALANLSATQTIIDSIAKKLNIGLEDVEELLETNELNLFLDGLNEIVENRESKKRKLQEIANIIEEYPDLSIILTDRFEFDSYQNNMFNIPTYIIQKLDKSQINEFVEKYCNYSSEQTTLVLEVINSKSRIHELLMRPLILTRAIEIIKIDNDLPEKEGQIIEKFIDILLRREKDEKKDPLLNINSFKLLLSFAANEIYHKHRTNASIHEFSFNKMLVEGAEKYGLEKFNAGYISRIGYELDILLKSDDLFQFYHQSYFEFFCSNYLKYEIR
;
A
#
# COMPACT_ATOMS: atom_id res chain seq x y z
N MET A 1 2.57 16.67 29.57
CA MET A 1 1.48 16.10 30.38
C MET A 1 1.63 14.59 30.37
N ASP A 2 1.42 13.92 31.49
CA ASP A 2 1.45 12.45 31.53
C ASP A 2 0.06 11.91 31.20
N TRP A 3 -0.17 11.61 29.91
CA TRP A 3 -1.44 11.05 29.45
C TRP A 3 -1.63 9.59 29.90
N GLU A 4 -0.56 8.82 30.07
CA GLU A 4 -0.65 7.42 30.53
C GLU A 4 -1.14 7.33 31.97
N LEU A 5 -0.65 8.19 32.87
CA LEU A 5 -1.17 8.30 34.23
C LEU A 5 -2.66 8.65 34.25
N ILE A 6 -3.10 9.52 33.34
CA ILE A 6 -4.51 9.91 33.20
C ILE A 6 -5.37 8.75 32.68
N LYS A 7 -4.94 8.04 31.64
CA LYS A 7 -5.64 6.85 31.13
C LYS A 7 -5.81 5.79 32.23
N GLN A 8 -4.75 5.53 33.00
CA GLN A 8 -4.79 4.58 34.12
C GLN A 8 -5.80 4.99 35.20
N ASN A 9 -5.86 6.28 35.55
CA ASN A 9 -6.74 6.75 36.62
C ASN A 9 -8.21 6.85 36.16
N ILE A 10 -8.47 7.27 34.91
CA ILE A 10 -9.82 7.17 34.32
C ILE A 10 -10.26 5.70 34.29
N SER A 11 -9.42 4.79 33.79
CA SER A 11 -9.78 3.37 33.66
C SER A 11 -10.12 2.70 34.99
N LYS A 12 -9.48 3.13 36.09
CA LYS A 12 -9.84 2.68 37.46
C LYS A 12 -11.22 3.19 37.89
N GLU A 13 -11.54 4.45 37.59
CA GLU A 13 -12.80 5.08 38.03
C GLU A 13 -14.02 4.56 37.26
N ILE A 14 -13.97 4.59 35.92
CA ILE A 14 -15.14 4.25 35.07
C ILE A 14 -15.15 2.79 34.59
N GLY A 15 -14.03 2.05 34.73
CA GLY A 15 -13.89 0.72 34.13
C GLY A 15 -14.87 -0.32 34.67
N ALA A 16 -15.19 -0.29 35.96
CA ALA A 16 -16.21 -1.17 36.52
C ALA A 16 -17.61 -0.88 35.94
N THR A 17 -17.95 0.39 35.73
CA THR A 17 -19.23 0.82 35.13
C THR A 17 -19.31 0.40 33.67
N ILE A 18 -18.25 0.68 32.88
CA ILE A 18 -18.18 0.28 31.47
C ILE A 18 -18.27 -1.25 31.34
N ASN A 19 -17.45 -2.01 32.07
CA ASN A 19 -17.46 -3.48 32.02
C ASN A 19 -18.80 -4.09 32.47
N THR A 20 -19.61 -3.38 33.26
CA THR A 20 -20.96 -3.82 33.65
C THR A 20 -21.98 -3.63 32.51
N ILE A 21 -21.77 -2.63 31.66
CA ILE A 21 -22.59 -2.36 30.46
C ILE A 21 -22.12 -3.25 29.30
N ASP A 22 -20.81 -3.28 29.06
CA ASP A 22 -20.16 -4.04 27.99
C ASP A 22 -18.75 -4.53 28.40
N PRO A 23 -18.59 -5.84 28.70
CA PRO A 23 -17.29 -6.45 29.01
C PRO A 23 -16.30 -6.54 27.84
N ALA A 24 -16.72 -6.29 26.60
CA ALA A 24 -15.86 -6.28 25.41
C ALA A 24 -15.36 -4.87 25.05
N PHE A 25 -15.79 -3.84 25.78
CA PHE A 25 -15.41 -2.46 25.53
C PHE A 25 -13.92 -2.21 25.84
N ASP A 26 -13.16 -1.85 24.82
CA ASP A 26 -11.73 -1.58 24.89
C ASP A 26 -11.46 -0.13 25.33
N ILE A 27 -11.44 0.08 26.65
CA ILE A 27 -11.30 1.40 27.28
C ILE A 27 -9.97 2.07 26.92
N ASP A 28 -8.86 1.34 26.90
CA ASP A 28 -7.53 1.94 26.64
C ASP A 28 -7.40 2.41 25.19
N ALA A 29 -7.87 1.64 24.21
CA ALA A 29 -7.88 2.12 22.82
C ALA A 29 -8.84 3.29 22.64
N CYS A 30 -9.99 3.32 23.32
CA CYS A 30 -10.92 4.45 23.25
C CYS A 30 -10.32 5.71 23.87
N LEU A 31 -9.61 5.61 25.00
CA LEU A 31 -8.89 6.74 25.61
C LEU A 31 -7.69 7.20 24.77
N THR A 32 -6.97 6.26 24.15
CA THR A 32 -5.89 6.58 23.20
C THR A 32 -6.44 7.33 21.98
N LEU A 33 -7.59 6.91 21.46
CA LEU A 33 -8.28 7.59 20.35
C LEU A 33 -8.88 8.94 20.76
N TYR A 34 -9.43 9.06 21.99
CA TYR A 34 -9.90 10.31 22.60
C TYR A 34 -8.82 11.39 22.60
N TYR A 35 -7.59 11.03 23.01
CA TYR A 35 -6.46 11.96 22.99
C TYR A 35 -6.08 12.39 21.57
N LYS A 36 -6.04 11.44 20.61
CA LYS A 36 -5.75 11.76 19.20
C LYS A 36 -6.82 12.68 18.59
N ILE A 37 -8.10 12.47 18.92
CA ILE A 37 -9.22 13.36 18.54
C ILE A 37 -9.03 14.76 19.12
N LEU A 38 -8.69 14.87 20.41
CA LEU A 38 -8.43 16.18 21.04
C LEU A 38 -7.29 16.95 20.35
N ASN A 39 -6.22 16.27 19.95
CA ASN A 39 -5.06 16.89 19.27
C ASN A 39 -5.27 17.10 17.75
N PHE A 40 -6.28 16.46 17.14
CA PHE A 40 -6.49 16.52 15.69
C PHE A 40 -6.73 17.95 15.19
N GLN A 41 -6.05 18.34 14.12
CA GLN A 41 -6.13 19.67 13.53
C GLN A 41 -7.05 19.67 12.32
N ILE A 42 -8.33 19.97 12.57
CA ILE A 42 -9.36 20.19 11.53
C ILE A 42 -8.81 21.15 10.44
N SER A 43 -8.95 20.82 9.17
CA SER A 43 -8.65 21.70 8.03
C SER A 43 -9.85 22.55 7.61
N ILE A 44 -11.09 22.16 7.95
CA ILE A 44 -12.31 22.89 7.60
C ILE A 44 -12.35 24.31 8.24
N PRO A 45 -12.55 25.39 7.46
CA PRO A 45 -12.44 26.77 7.93
C PRO A 45 -13.73 27.33 8.57
N THR A 46 -14.14 26.80 9.73
CA THR A 46 -15.30 27.27 10.53
C THR A 46 -14.99 27.46 12.03
N LYS A 47 -13.70 27.44 12.39
CA LYS A 47 -13.12 27.07 13.69
C LYS A 47 -13.41 27.89 14.97
N ASN A 48 -14.32 28.86 15.00
CA ASN A 48 -14.37 29.78 16.15
C ASN A 48 -14.88 29.15 17.46
N ASP A 49 -15.70 28.08 17.44
CA ASP A 49 -16.28 27.46 18.65
C ASP A 49 -15.52 26.23 19.19
N LEU A 50 -14.47 25.77 18.50
CA LEU A 50 -13.63 24.64 18.93
C LEU A 50 -12.23 25.06 19.44
N ASN A 51 -11.87 26.34 19.30
CA ASN A 51 -10.59 26.86 19.76
C ASN A 51 -10.47 26.73 21.30
N GLY A 52 -9.36 26.15 21.77
CA GLY A 52 -9.11 25.90 23.20
C GLY A 52 -9.85 24.70 23.80
N LEU A 53 -10.68 23.99 23.04
CA LEU A 53 -11.39 22.79 23.52
C LEU A 53 -10.44 21.72 24.07
N GLU A 54 -9.36 21.46 23.33
CA GLU A 54 -8.27 20.55 23.72
C GLU A 54 -7.77 20.92 25.12
N GLN A 55 -7.29 22.16 25.29
CA GLN A 55 -6.73 22.65 26.55
C GLN A 55 -7.73 22.52 27.71
N VAL A 56 -8.97 22.97 27.54
CA VAL A 56 -9.98 22.97 28.61
C VAL A 56 -10.33 21.56 29.08
N ILE A 57 -10.51 20.61 28.15
CA ILE A 57 -10.79 19.20 28.49
C ILE A 57 -9.56 18.58 29.18
N THR A 58 -8.39 18.78 28.58
CA THR A 58 -7.10 18.24 29.01
C THR A 58 -6.71 18.71 30.42
N GLU A 59 -6.90 20.00 30.72
CA GLU A 59 -6.70 20.57 32.05
C GLU A 59 -7.73 20.04 33.05
N THR A 60 -9.02 19.99 32.70
CA THR A 60 -10.09 19.51 33.62
C THR A 60 -9.90 18.05 34.01
N ILE A 61 -9.57 17.19 33.03
CA ILE A 61 -9.29 15.77 33.28
C ILE A 61 -8.06 15.62 34.19
N LYS A 62 -6.99 16.42 33.97
CA LYS A 62 -5.81 16.42 34.84
C LYS A 62 -6.13 16.89 36.27
N GLU A 63 -6.86 18.00 36.43
CA GLU A 63 -7.25 18.52 37.74
C GLU A 63 -7.94 17.44 38.57
N ILE A 64 -8.83 16.66 37.95
CA ILE A 64 -9.69 15.69 38.64
C ILE A 64 -8.98 14.34 38.86
N TYR A 65 -8.40 13.75 37.81
CA TYR A 65 -7.85 12.38 37.85
C TYR A 65 -6.37 12.31 38.24
N VAL A 66 -5.65 13.43 38.31
CA VAL A 66 -4.23 13.48 38.76
C VAL A 66 -4.09 14.36 39.99
N ASP A 67 -4.58 15.60 39.93
CA ASP A 67 -4.34 16.57 41.01
C ASP A 67 -5.36 16.42 42.17
N GLY A 68 -6.42 15.63 42.01
CA GLY A 68 -7.47 15.39 43.01
C GLY A 68 -8.40 16.58 43.29
N LEU A 69 -8.32 17.60 42.43
CA LEU A 69 -9.03 18.87 42.51
C LEU A 69 -10.38 18.76 41.80
N SER A 70 -11.48 18.92 42.55
CA SER A 70 -12.84 18.93 41.99
C SER A 70 -13.45 20.33 42.10
N LYS A 71 -13.03 21.24 41.21
CA LYS A 71 -13.68 22.55 41.08
C LYS A 71 -15.00 22.37 40.31
N GLU A 72 -16.11 22.80 40.89
CA GLU A 72 -17.43 22.69 40.25
C GLU A 72 -17.49 23.42 38.90
N THR A 73 -16.77 24.54 38.78
CA THR A 73 -16.61 25.29 37.54
C THR A 73 -15.92 24.49 36.43
N SER A 74 -14.87 23.73 36.75
CA SER A 74 -14.16 22.89 35.77
C SER A 74 -15.07 21.74 35.30
N ILE A 75 -15.73 21.05 36.25
CA ILE A 75 -16.68 19.95 35.95
C ILE A 75 -17.85 20.44 35.07
N GLY A 76 -18.47 21.56 35.44
CA GLY A 76 -19.56 22.15 34.66
C GLY A 76 -19.11 22.57 33.26
N LEU A 77 -17.89 23.09 33.11
CA LEU A 77 -17.32 23.48 31.83
C LEU A 77 -17.01 22.26 30.94
N PHE A 78 -16.48 21.16 31.51
CA PHE A 78 -16.30 19.90 30.79
C PHE A 78 -17.63 19.35 30.26
N CYS A 79 -18.65 19.25 31.13
CA CYS A 79 -19.97 18.79 30.73
C CYS A 79 -20.64 19.70 29.66
N LYS A 80 -20.45 21.02 29.76
CA LYS A 80 -20.91 21.98 28.75
C LYS A 80 -20.22 21.78 27.39
N ASN A 81 -18.93 21.40 27.40
CA ASN A 81 -18.13 21.17 26.21
C ASN A 81 -18.43 19.87 25.46
N PHE A 82 -19.34 19.03 25.96
CA PHE A 82 -19.79 17.82 25.27
C PHE A 82 -20.23 18.10 23.82
N GLU A 83 -20.98 19.18 23.57
CA GLU A 83 -21.39 19.52 22.20
C GLU A 83 -20.20 19.84 21.29
N GLN A 84 -19.23 20.60 21.78
CA GLN A 84 -18.01 20.96 21.06
C GLN A 84 -17.16 19.71 20.78
N PHE A 85 -17.10 18.76 21.71
CA PHE A 85 -16.41 17.49 21.49
C PHE A 85 -17.09 16.65 20.39
N ILE A 86 -18.42 16.56 20.39
CA ILE A 86 -19.15 15.86 19.33
C ILE A 86 -19.07 16.61 17.98
N LYS A 87 -19.06 17.94 17.96
CA LYS A 87 -18.73 18.74 16.75
C LYS A 87 -17.33 18.41 16.24
N LYS A 88 -16.34 18.26 17.12
CA LYS A 88 -14.97 17.89 16.73
C LYS A 88 -14.94 16.51 16.06
N ILE A 89 -15.61 15.51 16.64
CA ILE A 89 -15.79 14.18 16.02
C ILE A 89 -16.46 14.30 14.64
N TYR A 90 -17.53 15.09 14.52
CA TYR A 90 -18.23 15.31 13.26
C TYR A 90 -17.31 15.90 12.17
N TYR A 91 -16.55 16.95 12.46
CA TYR A 91 -15.66 17.55 11.45
C TYR A 91 -14.49 16.66 11.06
N ILE A 92 -13.98 15.83 11.99
CA ILE A 92 -13.00 14.79 11.65
C ILE A 92 -13.61 13.81 10.64
N LEU A 93 -14.83 13.29 10.89
CA LEU A 93 -15.54 12.43 9.95
C LEU A 93 -15.83 13.11 8.60
N GLU A 94 -16.11 14.42 8.59
CA GLU A 94 -16.34 15.19 7.37
C GLU A 94 -15.06 15.29 6.50
N GLU A 95 -13.90 15.53 7.12
CA GLU A 95 -12.59 15.51 6.43
C GLU A 95 -12.18 14.11 5.96
N GLY A 96 -12.73 13.08 6.58
CA GLY A 96 -12.63 11.68 6.16
C GLY A 96 -13.61 11.25 5.07
N GLU A 97 -14.51 12.12 4.61
CA GLU A 97 -15.61 11.79 3.69
C GLU A 97 -16.60 10.71 4.23
N PHE A 98 -16.65 10.51 5.56
CA PHE A 98 -17.55 9.55 6.21
C PHE A 98 -18.95 10.13 6.55
N ILE A 99 -19.25 11.36 6.12
CA ILE A 99 -20.53 12.05 6.33
C ILE A 99 -21.32 12.09 5.00
N ASP A 100 -22.53 11.52 4.98
CA ASP A 100 -23.51 11.69 3.89
C ASP A 100 -23.87 13.18 3.74
N GLU A 101 -23.83 13.72 2.52
CA GLU A 101 -24.18 15.11 2.19
C GLU A 101 -25.52 15.56 2.80
N LYS A 102 -26.50 14.66 2.94
CA LYS A 102 -27.82 14.95 3.52
C LYS A 102 -27.79 15.20 5.03
N ASN A 103 -26.74 14.75 5.71
CA ASN A 103 -26.51 14.94 7.14
C ASN A 103 -25.43 16.00 7.42
N ARG A 104 -24.92 16.67 6.37
CA ARG A 104 -23.88 17.70 6.50
C ARG A 104 -24.42 18.90 7.28
N LEU A 105 -23.68 19.33 8.30
CA LEU A 105 -24.08 20.46 9.13
C LEU A 105 -23.93 21.77 8.35
N ASP A 106 -24.89 22.69 8.54
CA ASP A 106 -24.79 24.05 8.00
C ASP A 106 -23.75 24.84 8.81
N PRO A 107 -22.60 25.22 8.22
CA PRO A 107 -21.52 25.86 8.96
C PRO A 107 -21.89 27.24 9.54
N ASN A 108 -23.00 27.84 9.08
CA ASN A 108 -23.50 29.12 9.57
C ASN A 108 -24.49 28.97 10.75
N LYS A 109 -24.86 27.75 11.14
CA LYS A 109 -25.81 27.48 12.23
C LYS A 109 -25.12 26.92 13.48
N LEU A 110 -24.86 27.82 14.43
CA LEU A 110 -24.17 27.54 15.70
C LEU A 110 -24.67 26.35 16.54
N GLN A 111 -25.93 25.91 16.36
CA GLN A 111 -26.63 24.95 17.24
C GLN A 111 -27.18 23.69 16.52
N ALA A 112 -26.76 23.41 15.29
CA ALA A 112 -27.32 22.32 14.50
C ALA A 112 -26.71 20.93 14.79
N LEU A 113 -26.56 20.50 16.05
CA LEU A 113 -26.04 19.14 16.34
C LEU A 113 -27.10 18.04 16.18
N THR A 114 -28.39 18.38 16.31
CA THR A 114 -29.50 17.42 16.28
C THR A 114 -29.52 16.54 15.01
N PRO A 115 -29.30 17.07 13.78
CA PRO A 115 -29.20 16.21 12.58
C PRO A 115 -28.08 15.16 12.65
N PHE A 116 -26.94 15.48 13.28
CA PHE A 116 -25.84 14.52 13.44
C PHE A 116 -26.12 13.49 14.54
N LEU A 117 -26.69 13.89 15.68
CA LEU A 117 -27.14 12.94 16.72
C LEU A 117 -28.28 12.03 16.21
N ASP A 118 -29.19 12.58 15.41
CA ASP A 118 -30.21 11.82 14.68
C ASP A 118 -29.63 10.92 13.60
N SER A 119 -28.46 11.27 13.03
CA SER A 119 -27.72 10.42 12.11
C SER A 119 -27.03 9.28 12.87
N LEU A 120 -26.45 9.50 14.06
CA LEU A 120 -25.95 8.42 14.93
C LEU A 120 -27.08 7.45 15.33
N ASN A 121 -28.32 7.93 15.47
CA ASN A 121 -29.52 7.09 15.65
C ASN A 121 -29.94 6.30 14.39
N LYS A 122 -29.38 6.58 13.21
CA LYS A 122 -29.77 5.98 11.90
C LYS A 122 -28.63 5.21 11.22
N ILE A 123 -27.39 5.63 11.44
CA ILE A 123 -26.16 5.00 10.97
C ILE A 123 -25.95 3.74 11.82
N ARG A 124 -26.05 2.57 11.16
CA ARG A 124 -26.04 1.20 11.73
C ARG A 124 -27.31 0.83 12.52
N PRO A 125 -28.12 -0.08 11.94
CA PRO A 125 -27.98 -1.48 12.33
C PRO A 125 -27.81 -2.44 11.14
N ILE A 126 -26.84 -3.38 11.14
CA ILE A 126 -26.60 -4.28 9.98
C ILE A 126 -26.13 -5.73 10.36
N TYR A 127 -26.71 -6.75 9.69
CA TYR A 127 -26.59 -8.24 9.81
C TYR A 127 -25.91 -9.05 8.65
N ILE A 128 -24.63 -9.49 8.71
CA ILE A 128 -24.01 -10.54 7.84
C ILE A 128 -24.70 -11.89 8.06
N GLY A 129 -25.08 -12.57 6.98
CA GLY A 129 -25.38 -14.01 6.99
C GLY A 129 -24.16 -14.84 6.56
N GLU A 130 -24.28 -16.17 6.53
CA GLU A 130 -23.18 -17.16 6.33
C GLU A 130 -22.45 -17.12 4.95
N LYS A 131 -22.40 -15.98 4.26
CA LYS A 131 -21.78 -15.77 2.93
C LYS A 131 -21.01 -14.45 2.78
N ASN A 132 -20.50 -13.85 3.87
CA ASN A 132 -19.67 -12.64 3.87
C ASN A 132 -20.27 -11.41 3.12
N SER A 133 -21.53 -11.05 3.40
CA SER A 133 -22.20 -9.85 2.90
C SER A 133 -22.79 -9.00 4.05
N GLU A 134 -22.16 -7.85 4.33
CA GLU A 134 -21.93 -7.12 5.61
C GLU A 134 -22.82 -7.24 6.89
N VAL A 135 -22.11 -7.46 8.03
CA VAL A 135 -22.43 -7.19 9.46
C VAL A 135 -21.96 -5.77 9.69
N TYR A 136 -22.69 -5.05 10.54
CA TYR A 136 -22.12 -3.95 11.31
C TYR A 136 -22.61 -3.93 12.78
N ASP A 137 -23.39 -4.93 13.22
CA ASP A 137 -23.84 -5.10 14.61
C ASP A 137 -23.42 -6.48 15.15
N ILE A 138 -22.72 -6.55 16.29
CA ILE A 138 -23.15 -7.31 17.49
C ILE A 138 -22.53 -6.67 18.75
N GLU A 139 -22.73 -5.37 18.98
CA GLU A 139 -22.49 -4.82 20.32
C GLU A 139 -23.64 -5.23 21.25
N ILE A 140 -23.36 -6.27 22.03
CA ILE A 140 -24.13 -6.94 23.09
C ILE A 140 -25.66 -6.87 23.00
N ALA A 141 -26.26 -8.01 22.65
CA ALA A 141 -27.62 -8.31 23.09
C ALA A 141 -27.62 -8.64 24.60
N LYS A 142 -28.42 -7.90 25.38
CA LYS A 142 -28.63 -8.12 26.83
C LYS A 142 -28.79 -9.62 27.14
N LEU A 143 -27.95 -10.12 28.05
CA LEU A 143 -28.13 -11.48 28.59
C LEU A 143 -29.42 -11.54 29.41
N LYS A 144 -30.24 -12.56 29.18
CA LYS A 144 -31.33 -12.94 30.06
C LYS A 144 -31.10 -14.38 30.50
N ASP A 145 -31.07 -14.61 31.81
CA ASP A 145 -30.87 -15.94 32.42
C ASP A 145 -29.60 -16.66 31.90
N GLY A 146 -28.53 -15.87 31.65
CA GLY A 146 -27.24 -16.36 31.12
C GLY A 146 -27.18 -16.58 29.61
N VAL A 147 -28.26 -16.32 28.86
CA VAL A 147 -28.35 -16.56 27.41
C VAL A 147 -28.51 -15.23 26.64
N PRO A 148 -27.81 -15.03 25.51
CA PRO A 148 -27.99 -13.84 24.66
C PRO A 148 -29.41 -13.75 24.08
N LEU A 149 -30.03 -12.56 24.12
CA LEU A 149 -31.34 -12.31 23.50
C LEU A 149 -31.24 -12.18 21.97
N PHE A 150 -31.36 -13.29 21.24
CA PHE A 150 -31.52 -13.32 19.78
C PHE A 150 -32.92 -13.79 19.36
N LYS A 151 -33.40 -13.33 18.20
CA LYS A 151 -34.46 -13.97 17.43
C LYS A 151 -33.84 -14.98 16.47
N VAL A 152 -34.60 -15.99 16.06
CA VAL A 152 -34.21 -16.87 14.95
C VAL A 152 -35.07 -16.50 13.74
N ASN A 153 -34.44 -16.30 12.58
CA ASN A 153 -35.14 -16.14 11.32
C ASN A 153 -35.84 -17.48 10.98
N LYS A 154 -37.16 -17.44 10.77
CA LYS A 154 -37.95 -18.67 10.53
C LYS A 154 -37.71 -19.30 9.15
N ASP A 155 -37.24 -18.51 8.18
CA ASP A 155 -37.05 -18.94 6.80
C ASP A 155 -35.60 -19.43 6.54
N THR A 156 -34.63 -18.97 7.34
CA THR A 156 -33.21 -19.32 7.19
C THR A 156 -32.57 -20.04 8.38
N GLY A 157 -33.24 -20.10 9.54
CA GLY A 157 -32.71 -20.71 10.77
C GLY A 157 -31.60 -19.91 11.47
N LEU A 158 -31.19 -18.75 10.94
CA LEU A 158 -30.07 -17.96 11.46
C LEU A 158 -30.46 -17.10 12.67
N LYS A 159 -29.50 -16.90 13.58
CA LYS A 159 -29.64 -16.01 14.75
C LYS A 159 -29.55 -14.55 14.32
N MET A 160 -30.60 -13.79 14.58
CA MET A 160 -30.68 -12.33 14.41
C MET A 160 -30.68 -11.68 15.79
N TYR A 161 -29.74 -10.78 16.07
CA TYR A 161 -29.78 -10.02 17.31
C TYR A 161 -30.76 -8.84 17.18
N LYS A 162 -31.25 -8.36 18.31
CA LYS A 162 -32.31 -7.35 18.35
C LYS A 162 -31.72 -5.99 18.70
N ARG A 163 -31.94 -5.00 17.83
CA ARG A 163 -31.70 -3.57 18.11
C ARG A 163 -32.23 -3.21 19.50
N LEU A 164 -31.34 -2.84 20.42
CA LEU A 164 -31.69 -2.51 21.81
C LEU A 164 -32.24 -1.07 21.95
N TYR A 165 -31.93 -0.19 20.99
CA TYR A 165 -32.27 1.23 21.06
C TYR A 165 -33.61 1.54 20.37
N PRO A 166 -34.50 2.35 21.01
CA PRO A 166 -35.70 2.88 20.36
C PRO A 166 -35.36 3.67 19.09
N SER A 167 -36.04 3.38 17.98
CA SER A 167 -35.90 4.09 16.71
C SER A 167 -36.53 5.50 16.69
N SER A 168 -36.76 6.09 17.86
CA SER A 168 -37.55 7.31 18.07
C SER A 168 -37.21 8.00 19.39
N LEU A 169 -35.92 8.01 19.76
CA LEU A 169 -35.45 8.76 20.92
C LEU A 169 -35.37 10.24 20.57
N ASN A 170 -36.37 11.01 21.00
CA ASN A 170 -36.26 12.46 21.00
C ASN A 170 -35.46 12.88 22.24
N PHE A 171 -34.25 13.39 22.06
CA PHE A 171 -33.42 13.86 23.17
C PHE A 171 -34.04 15.04 23.93
N ASP A 172 -34.88 15.84 23.27
CA ASP A 172 -35.60 16.98 23.89
C ASP A 172 -36.72 16.54 24.85
N SER A 173 -37.03 15.23 24.91
CA SER A 173 -38.06 14.69 25.82
C SER A 173 -37.57 14.46 27.27
N TYR A 174 -36.28 14.70 27.54
CA TYR A 174 -35.68 14.51 28.86
C TYR A 174 -34.97 15.79 29.32
N SER A 175 -35.35 16.28 30.51
CA SER A 175 -34.82 17.52 31.10
C SER A 175 -34.36 17.38 32.56
N ASP A 176 -34.54 16.21 33.17
CA ASP A 176 -34.18 15.94 34.57
C ASP A 176 -33.24 14.73 34.67
N LEU A 177 -32.05 14.93 35.25
CA LEU A 177 -31.07 13.88 35.53
C LEU A 177 -31.58 12.84 36.55
N ASN A 178 -32.53 13.24 37.40
CA ASN A 178 -33.08 12.46 38.49
C ASN A 178 -34.42 11.78 38.14
N ASP A 179 -34.89 11.84 36.89
CA ASP A 179 -36.06 11.09 36.46
C ASP A 179 -35.82 9.59 36.70
N LYS A 180 -36.53 9.06 37.71
CA LYS A 180 -36.41 7.67 38.12
C LYS A 180 -36.83 6.72 37.00
N THR A 181 -37.83 7.09 36.21
CA THR A 181 -38.34 6.31 35.07
C THR A 181 -37.26 6.16 33.99
N LEU A 182 -36.51 7.22 33.73
CA LEU A 182 -35.37 7.21 32.81
C LEU A 182 -34.21 6.38 33.37
N ASN A 183 -33.80 6.65 34.62
CA ASN A 183 -32.69 5.96 35.26
C ASN A 183 -32.94 4.45 35.36
N ASP A 184 -34.11 4.02 35.87
CA ASP A 184 -34.48 2.60 36.00
C ASP A 184 -34.57 1.90 34.62
N LYS A 185 -35.06 2.60 33.58
CA LYS A 185 -35.22 2.03 32.23
C LYS A 185 -33.89 1.78 31.51
N TYR A 186 -32.91 2.67 31.70
CA TYR A 186 -31.65 2.67 30.95
C TYR A 186 -30.40 2.38 31.81
N GLN A 187 -30.56 2.04 33.10
CA GLN A 187 -29.50 1.82 34.08
C GLN A 187 -28.29 1.00 33.59
N SER A 188 -28.52 -0.01 32.76
CA SER A 188 -27.47 -0.93 32.25
C SER A 188 -27.08 -0.64 30.79
N THR A 189 -27.11 0.62 30.35
CA THR A 189 -26.87 1.00 28.94
C THR A 189 -26.10 2.31 28.82
N PHE A 190 -25.21 2.41 27.82
CA PHE A 190 -24.52 3.67 27.47
C PHE A 190 -25.49 4.83 27.16
N LEU A 191 -26.72 4.51 26.72
CA LEU A 191 -27.76 5.49 26.45
C LEU A 191 -28.14 6.33 27.69
N LEU A 192 -28.07 5.79 28.91
CA LEU A 192 -28.29 6.59 30.13
C LEU A 192 -27.25 7.70 30.26
N HIS A 193 -25.98 7.35 30.02
CA HIS A 193 -24.86 8.28 30.08
C HIS A 193 -24.96 9.33 28.95
N LEU A 194 -25.36 8.93 27.74
CA LEU A 194 -25.63 9.84 26.62
C LEU A 194 -26.73 10.86 26.96
N ILE A 195 -27.87 10.41 27.49
CA ILE A 195 -28.97 11.33 27.84
C ILE A 195 -28.52 12.27 28.97
N LYS A 196 -27.78 11.79 29.97
CA LYS A 196 -27.20 12.64 31.02
C LYS A 196 -26.25 13.70 30.46
N ALA A 197 -25.35 13.33 29.53
CA ALA A 197 -24.47 14.28 28.85
C ALA A 197 -25.26 15.35 28.07
N VAL A 198 -26.33 14.96 27.38
CA VAL A 198 -27.21 15.87 26.62
C VAL A 198 -28.03 16.80 27.53
N ILE A 199 -28.44 16.36 28.72
CA ILE A 199 -29.07 17.25 29.71
C ILE A 199 -28.02 18.22 30.27
N LEU A 200 -26.87 17.70 30.72
CA LEU A 200 -25.80 18.48 31.34
C LEU A 200 -25.22 19.56 30.41
N LYS A 201 -25.12 19.33 29.10
CA LYS A 201 -24.60 20.33 28.15
C LYS A 201 -25.42 21.64 28.15
N ASN A 202 -26.71 21.53 28.45
CA ASN A 202 -27.66 22.65 28.43
C ASN A 202 -27.69 23.42 29.76
N GLU A 203 -27.05 22.92 30.82
CA GLU A 203 -27.02 23.58 32.12
C GLU A 203 -26.02 24.75 32.12
N GLN A 204 -26.51 25.95 32.44
CA GLN A 204 -25.63 27.09 32.66
C GLN A 204 -24.99 27.00 34.04
N SER A 205 -23.70 27.31 34.17
CA SER A 205 -22.97 27.21 35.44
C SER A 205 -23.51 28.09 36.58
N HIS A 206 -24.34 29.10 36.28
CA HIS A 206 -25.05 29.93 37.26
C HIS A 206 -26.50 29.51 37.52
N GLN A 207 -27.01 28.54 36.75
CA GLN A 207 -28.36 27.97 36.86
C GLN A 207 -28.34 26.49 37.26
N ALA A 208 -27.16 25.86 37.27
CA ALA A 208 -26.97 24.49 37.74
C ALA A 208 -27.40 24.39 39.23
N PRO A 209 -28.15 23.36 39.61
CA PRO A 209 -28.56 23.15 41.00
C PRO A 209 -27.33 22.87 41.88
N ASN A 210 -27.36 23.32 43.14
CA ASN A 210 -26.34 23.00 44.13
C ASN A 210 -26.27 21.47 44.31
N ARG A 211 -25.17 20.86 43.83
CA ARG A 211 -24.90 19.43 43.88
C ARG A 211 -23.76 19.13 44.84
N SER A 212 -23.75 17.92 45.37
CA SER A 212 -22.59 17.41 46.09
C SER A 212 -21.40 17.16 45.17
N ARG A 213 -20.19 17.15 45.74
CA ARG A 213 -18.96 16.72 45.04
C ARG A 213 -19.11 15.36 44.36
N LEU A 214 -19.82 14.43 45.00
CA LEU A 214 -20.06 13.07 44.49
C LEU A 214 -20.93 13.09 43.22
N GLU A 215 -22.03 13.85 43.22
CA GLU A 215 -22.90 14.00 42.06
C GLU A 215 -22.19 14.68 40.90
N ASN A 216 -21.37 15.70 41.17
CA ASN A 216 -20.56 16.37 40.15
C ASN A 216 -19.53 15.42 39.50
N LEU A 217 -18.86 14.56 40.28
CA LEU A 217 -17.96 13.53 39.73
C LEU A 217 -18.73 12.45 38.94
N GLY A 218 -19.93 12.05 39.39
CA GLY A 218 -20.80 11.12 38.66
C GLY A 218 -21.33 11.68 37.34
N ASN A 219 -21.59 12.99 37.29
CA ASN A 219 -21.96 13.73 36.08
C ASN A 219 -20.81 13.75 35.07
N LEU A 220 -19.58 14.11 35.51
CA LEU A 220 -18.41 14.08 34.64
C LEU A 220 -18.12 12.67 34.11
N SER A 221 -18.19 11.66 34.98
CA SER A 221 -18.02 10.25 34.60
C SER A 221 -19.07 9.83 33.56
N SER A 222 -20.31 10.29 33.70
CA SER A 222 -21.37 10.02 32.71
C SER A 222 -21.12 10.70 31.36
N THR A 223 -20.68 11.96 31.35
CA THR A 223 -20.29 12.64 30.12
C THR A 223 -19.12 11.93 29.43
N LEU A 224 -18.05 11.59 30.17
CA LEU A 224 -16.89 10.89 29.63
C LEU A 224 -17.24 9.49 29.09
N ILE A 225 -18.11 8.73 29.78
CA ILE A 225 -18.62 7.44 29.28
C ILE A 225 -19.41 7.63 27.97
N ALA A 226 -20.21 8.69 27.84
CA ALA A 226 -20.93 8.99 26.60
C ALA A 226 -19.98 9.34 25.43
N GLU A 227 -18.95 10.14 25.70
CA GLU A 227 -17.91 10.49 24.70
C GLU A 227 -17.12 9.26 24.26
N LEU A 228 -16.63 8.45 25.20
CA LEU A 228 -15.92 7.21 24.89
C LEU A 228 -16.79 6.20 24.13
N TRP A 229 -18.08 6.09 24.46
CA TRP A 229 -19.01 5.24 23.72
C TRP A 229 -19.19 5.69 22.26
N ILE A 230 -19.31 6.99 22.00
CA ILE A 230 -19.38 7.53 20.63
C ILE A 230 -18.06 7.27 19.87
N ILE A 231 -16.92 7.36 20.55
CA ILE A 231 -15.61 7.03 19.97
C ILE A 231 -15.52 5.54 19.63
N ASN A 232 -15.97 4.65 20.51
CA ASN A 232 -15.99 3.20 20.24
C ASN A 232 -16.88 2.89 19.02
N PHE A 233 -18.06 3.48 18.97
CA PHE A 233 -19.02 3.33 17.87
C PHE A 233 -18.47 3.75 16.50
N LEU A 234 -17.60 4.77 16.49
CA LEU A 234 -16.94 5.34 15.29
C LEU A 234 -15.45 4.95 15.19
N LYS A 235 -14.99 3.95 15.97
CA LYS A 235 -13.56 3.66 16.18
C LYS A 235 -12.83 3.37 14.88
N LYS A 236 -13.47 2.67 13.93
CA LYS A 236 -12.91 2.32 12.62
C LYS A 236 -12.65 3.58 11.78
N GLU A 237 -13.70 4.39 11.59
CA GLU A 237 -13.68 5.58 10.76
C GLU A 237 -12.69 6.61 11.33
N LEU A 238 -12.80 6.93 12.62
CA LEU A 238 -11.89 7.86 13.31
C LEU A 238 -10.43 7.39 13.26
N SER A 239 -10.17 6.09 13.44
CA SER A 239 -8.81 5.55 13.33
C SER A 239 -8.23 5.71 11.92
N ILE A 240 -9.03 5.45 10.87
CA ILE A 240 -8.58 5.63 9.48
C ILE A 240 -8.20 7.10 9.22
N ILE A 241 -9.00 8.07 9.68
CA ILE A 241 -8.78 9.49 9.39
C ILE A 241 -7.54 10.02 10.12
N ILE A 242 -7.40 9.67 11.39
CA ILE A 242 -6.23 10.03 12.21
C ILE A 242 -4.97 9.39 11.64
N LYS A 243 -5.05 8.14 11.17
CA LYS A 243 -3.96 7.49 10.43
C LYS A 243 -3.62 8.22 9.13
N LYS A 244 -4.62 8.72 8.40
CA LYS A 244 -4.38 9.51 7.18
C LYS A 244 -3.71 10.86 7.43
N ASP A 245 -4.05 11.55 8.53
CA ASP A 245 -3.42 12.82 8.90
C ASP A 245 -1.93 12.68 9.29
N ASN A 246 -1.55 11.55 9.89
CA ASN A 246 -0.16 11.27 10.26
C ASN A 246 0.78 11.23 9.05
N TYR A 247 0.52 10.36 8.06
CA TYR A 247 1.40 10.28 6.88
C TYR A 247 1.25 11.47 5.93
N LYS A 248 0.08 12.12 5.85
CA LYS A 248 -0.12 13.32 4.99
C LYS A 248 0.74 14.51 5.41
N LYS A 249 1.26 14.51 6.64
CA LYS A 249 2.23 15.50 7.14
C LYS A 249 3.69 15.16 6.79
N LYS A 250 3.96 13.98 6.22
CA LYS A 250 5.30 13.57 5.80
C LYS A 250 5.59 14.05 4.38
N ASP A 251 6.85 14.39 4.15
CA ASP A 251 7.37 14.77 2.85
C ASP A 251 7.83 13.52 2.09
N PHE A 252 7.24 13.28 0.93
CA PHE A 252 7.64 12.23 -0.01
C PHE A 252 8.15 12.81 -1.35
N ASP A 253 8.32 14.13 -1.47
CA ASP A 253 8.71 14.80 -2.73
C ASP A 253 10.06 14.28 -3.24
N ASP A 254 11.06 14.11 -2.38
CA ASP A 254 12.39 13.64 -2.79
C ASP A 254 12.34 12.21 -3.37
N TYR A 255 11.60 11.32 -2.72
CA TYR A 255 11.34 9.95 -3.19
C TYR A 255 10.63 9.95 -4.55
N ILE A 256 9.53 10.71 -4.67
CA ILE A 256 8.71 10.78 -5.88
C ILE A 256 9.49 11.38 -7.04
N ASN A 257 10.25 12.46 -6.81
CA ASN A 257 11.12 13.06 -7.84
C ASN A 257 12.24 12.11 -8.26
N THR A 258 12.82 11.35 -7.33
CA THR A 258 13.83 10.33 -7.61
C THR A 258 13.28 9.22 -8.50
N GLU A 259 12.12 8.64 -8.17
CA GLU A 259 11.48 7.61 -9.00
C GLU A 259 11.10 8.16 -10.39
N ILE A 260 10.50 9.36 -10.48
CA ILE A 260 10.20 10.01 -11.77
C ILE A 260 11.47 10.08 -12.63
N ASN A 261 12.56 10.63 -12.09
CA ASN A 261 13.81 10.78 -12.83
C ASN A 261 14.41 9.42 -13.24
N ARG A 262 14.32 8.40 -12.39
CA ARG A 262 14.82 7.04 -12.64
C ARG A 262 14.17 6.42 -13.88
N VAL A 263 12.84 6.46 -14.01
CA VAL A 263 12.12 5.75 -15.08
C VAL A 263 11.73 6.61 -16.28
N LYS A 264 11.82 7.95 -16.20
CA LYS A 264 11.43 8.90 -17.28
C LYS A 264 11.94 8.54 -18.68
N LYS A 265 13.22 8.16 -18.79
CA LYS A 265 13.87 7.81 -20.07
C LYS A 265 13.31 6.53 -20.68
N GLN A 266 12.96 5.56 -19.85
CA GLN A 266 12.35 4.30 -20.30
C GLN A 266 10.88 4.52 -20.64
N ASN A 267 10.18 5.33 -19.83
CA ASN A 267 8.77 5.65 -20.02
C ASN A 267 8.50 6.39 -21.34
N SER A 268 9.38 7.28 -21.80
CA SER A 268 9.20 7.97 -23.09
C SER A 268 9.23 7.03 -24.31
N LYS A 269 9.72 5.80 -24.12
CA LYS A 269 9.75 4.73 -25.13
C LYS A 269 8.81 3.55 -24.80
N PHE A 270 7.99 3.66 -23.76
CA PHE A 270 7.04 2.62 -23.38
C PHE A 270 5.91 2.51 -24.40
N VAL A 271 5.44 1.28 -24.62
CA VAL A 271 4.23 0.95 -25.40
C VAL A 271 3.41 0.00 -24.54
N SER A 272 2.14 0.34 -24.30
CA SER A 272 1.26 -0.44 -23.43
C SER A 272 1.05 -1.84 -23.99
N LEU A 273 1.23 -2.86 -23.14
CA LEU A 273 1.20 -4.26 -23.55
C LEU A 273 -0.18 -4.87 -23.34
N ASN A 274 -0.62 -5.68 -24.30
CA ASN A 274 -1.88 -6.42 -24.18
C ASN A 274 -1.73 -7.52 -23.12
N LEU A 275 -2.64 -7.55 -22.15
CA LEU A 275 -2.74 -8.61 -21.15
C LEU A 275 -3.94 -9.51 -21.46
N LYS A 276 -3.84 -10.80 -21.10
CA LYS A 276 -4.93 -11.77 -21.19
C LYS A 276 -5.11 -12.48 -19.86
N GLN A 277 -6.32 -12.44 -19.29
CA GLN A 277 -6.60 -13.13 -18.03
C GLN A 277 -6.48 -14.65 -18.20
N LEU A 278 -5.85 -15.31 -17.22
CA LEU A 278 -5.99 -16.74 -17.01
C LEU A 278 -7.29 -16.98 -16.22
N SER A 279 -8.22 -17.72 -16.82
CA SER A 279 -9.47 -18.15 -16.16
C SER A 279 -9.57 -19.67 -16.18
N ASP A 280 -9.98 -20.26 -15.05
CA ASP A 280 -10.19 -21.70 -14.95
C ASP A 280 -11.51 -22.15 -15.59
N LYS A 281 -12.52 -21.27 -15.69
CA LYS A 281 -13.86 -21.61 -16.20
C LYS A 281 -14.56 -20.46 -16.93
N SER A 282 -14.82 -20.66 -18.22
CA SER A 282 -16.01 -20.25 -19.01
C SER A 282 -16.65 -18.85 -18.86
N SER A 283 -15.99 -17.86 -18.25
CA SER A 283 -16.39 -16.44 -18.33
C SER A 283 -15.70 -15.74 -19.51
N LYS A 284 -16.22 -14.57 -19.92
CA LYS A 284 -15.56 -13.72 -20.93
C LYS A 284 -14.10 -13.50 -20.53
N ILE A 285 -13.17 -13.81 -21.44
CA ILE A 285 -11.75 -13.54 -21.24
C ILE A 285 -11.58 -12.02 -21.18
N ASN A 286 -11.25 -11.48 -20.01
CA ASN A 286 -10.83 -10.08 -19.92
C ASN A 286 -9.44 -9.95 -20.52
N SER A 287 -9.33 -9.17 -21.58
CA SER A 287 -8.08 -8.82 -22.23
C SER A 287 -8.12 -7.36 -22.65
N GLY A 288 -6.98 -6.69 -22.58
CA GLY A 288 -6.83 -5.26 -22.84
C GLY A 288 -5.49 -4.76 -22.31
N PHE A 289 -5.30 -3.45 -22.28
CA PHE A 289 -4.11 -2.86 -21.68
C PHE A 289 -4.20 -2.87 -20.15
N ILE A 290 -3.05 -2.74 -19.47
CA ILE A 290 -3.01 -2.81 -18.00
C ILE A 290 -3.79 -1.65 -17.36
N GLU A 291 -3.81 -0.50 -18.01
CA GLU A 291 -4.51 0.71 -17.63
C GLU A 291 -6.04 0.49 -17.54
N ASP A 292 -6.60 -0.28 -18.47
CA ASP A 292 -8.03 -0.62 -18.52
C ASP A 292 -8.40 -1.71 -17.52
N LEU A 293 -7.46 -2.65 -17.27
CA LEU A 293 -7.68 -3.84 -16.46
C LEU A 293 -7.47 -3.59 -14.95
N LEU A 294 -6.67 -2.59 -14.56
CA LEU A 294 -6.42 -2.31 -13.14
C LEU A 294 -7.70 -1.92 -12.36
N PRO A 295 -8.52 -0.95 -12.81
CA PRO A 295 -9.74 -0.56 -12.09
C PRO A 295 -10.73 -1.74 -11.92
N LEU A 296 -10.84 -2.61 -12.93
CA LEU A 296 -11.74 -3.77 -12.91
C LEU A 296 -11.38 -4.81 -11.84
N ASN A 297 -10.10 -4.85 -11.42
CA ASN A 297 -9.58 -5.84 -10.47
C ASN A 297 -9.24 -5.21 -9.10
N ARG A 298 -9.83 -4.07 -8.75
CA ARG A 298 -9.47 -3.28 -7.53
C ARG A 298 -7.96 -2.97 -7.44
N ASN A 299 -7.28 -2.81 -8.57
CA ASN A 299 -5.83 -2.66 -8.68
C ASN A 299 -5.00 -3.85 -8.11
N ARG A 300 -5.58 -5.06 -8.06
CA ARG A 300 -4.91 -6.29 -7.60
C ARG A 300 -4.65 -7.24 -8.77
N MET A 301 -3.38 -7.55 -9.07
CA MET A 301 -3.04 -8.32 -10.27
C MET A 301 -1.74 -9.14 -10.13
N ARG A 302 -1.70 -10.35 -10.67
CA ARG A 302 -0.45 -11.08 -10.96
C ARG A 302 -0.19 -11.11 -12.46
N ILE A 303 1.01 -10.73 -12.89
CA ILE A 303 1.41 -10.59 -14.29
C ILE A 303 2.49 -11.62 -14.62
N LEU A 304 2.15 -12.57 -15.48
CA LEU A 304 3.03 -13.61 -15.99
C LEU A 304 3.59 -13.23 -17.36
N GLY A 305 4.81 -13.67 -17.65
CA GLY A 305 5.40 -13.52 -18.97
C GLY A 305 6.78 -14.16 -19.06
N GLN A 306 7.22 -14.47 -20.27
CA GLN A 306 8.57 -14.99 -20.53
C GLN A 306 9.65 -13.94 -20.20
N GLY A 307 10.92 -14.35 -20.30
CA GLY A 307 12.03 -13.39 -20.37
C GLY A 307 11.81 -12.40 -21.52
N GLY A 308 12.08 -11.12 -21.29
CA GLY A 308 12.03 -10.07 -22.31
C GLY A 308 10.64 -9.64 -22.74
N SER A 309 9.58 -10.13 -22.07
CA SER A 309 8.19 -9.78 -22.38
C SER A 309 7.78 -8.38 -21.92
N GLY A 310 8.58 -7.70 -21.09
CA GLY A 310 8.33 -6.32 -20.64
C GLY A 310 7.72 -6.14 -19.24
N LYS A 311 7.64 -7.20 -18.42
CA LYS A 311 7.05 -7.17 -17.05
C LYS A 311 7.53 -5.98 -16.19
N THR A 312 8.84 -5.91 -15.95
CA THR A 312 9.49 -4.82 -15.20
C THR A 312 9.17 -3.46 -15.82
N THR A 313 9.29 -3.33 -17.14
CA THR A 313 9.01 -2.08 -17.86
C THR A 313 7.54 -1.64 -17.72
N THR A 314 6.59 -2.58 -17.64
CA THR A 314 5.19 -2.29 -17.34
C THR A 314 5.01 -1.78 -15.91
N LEU A 315 5.70 -2.37 -14.91
CA LEU A 315 5.67 -1.83 -13.54
C LEU A 315 6.30 -0.43 -13.47
N GLU A 316 7.43 -0.21 -14.15
CA GLU A 316 8.10 1.10 -14.18
C GLU A 316 7.25 2.18 -14.84
N PHE A 317 6.48 1.85 -15.88
CA PHE A 317 5.47 2.75 -16.45
C PHE A 317 4.39 3.11 -15.43
N LEU A 318 3.90 2.15 -14.65
CA LEU A 318 2.90 2.42 -13.61
C LEU A 318 3.48 3.29 -12.49
N VAL A 319 4.72 3.03 -12.06
CA VAL A 319 5.44 3.88 -11.11
C VAL A 319 5.56 5.30 -11.65
N TYR A 320 5.99 5.49 -12.90
CA TYR A 320 6.07 6.82 -13.52
C TYR A 320 4.70 7.53 -13.51
N ARG A 321 3.67 6.85 -14.04
CA ARG A 321 2.31 7.37 -14.17
C ARG A 321 1.75 7.79 -12.81
N ASP A 322 1.90 6.95 -11.80
CA ASP A 322 1.34 7.20 -10.47
C ASP A 322 2.18 8.20 -9.68
N SER A 323 3.49 8.29 -9.90
CA SER A 323 4.33 9.36 -9.34
C SER A 323 3.99 10.73 -9.92
N ILE A 324 3.66 10.81 -11.22
CA ILE A 324 3.17 12.06 -11.83
C ILE A 324 1.81 12.46 -11.23
N LYS A 325 0.87 11.52 -11.11
CA LYS A 325 -0.43 11.78 -10.45
C LYS A 325 -0.25 12.26 -9.01
N TRP A 326 0.64 11.61 -8.26
CA TRP A 326 0.96 12.01 -6.89
C TRP A 326 1.50 13.43 -6.84
N LYS A 327 2.44 13.78 -7.73
CA LYS A 327 2.99 15.14 -7.83
C LYS A 327 1.93 16.20 -8.22
N GLU A 328 0.92 15.81 -8.99
CA GLU A 328 -0.20 16.69 -9.34
C GLU A 328 -1.21 16.84 -8.20
N ASN A 329 -1.48 15.77 -7.44
CA ASN A 329 -2.47 15.74 -6.36
C ASN A 329 -1.99 14.87 -5.17
N PRO A 330 -1.08 15.35 -4.31
CA PRO A 330 -0.48 14.54 -3.24
C PRO A 330 -1.48 14.07 -2.17
N THR A 331 -2.56 14.82 -1.97
CA THR A 331 -3.54 14.60 -0.90
C THR A 331 -4.60 13.53 -1.21
N SER A 332 -4.71 13.12 -2.48
CA SER A 332 -5.70 12.14 -2.99
C SER A 332 -5.09 11.01 -3.81
N SER A 333 -3.76 11.03 -4.00
CA SER A 333 -3.02 10.02 -4.77
C SER A 333 -2.25 9.08 -3.86
N LYS A 334 -2.25 7.79 -4.21
CA LYS A 334 -1.46 6.77 -3.52
C LYS A 334 0.02 6.89 -3.89
N ILE A 335 0.89 6.57 -2.94
CA ILE A 335 2.35 6.55 -3.12
C ILE A 335 2.74 5.28 -3.90
N PRO A 336 3.37 5.37 -5.09
CA PRO A 336 3.84 4.21 -5.82
C PRO A 336 5.14 3.67 -5.23
N VAL A 337 5.20 2.38 -4.89
CA VAL A 337 6.41 1.73 -4.38
C VAL A 337 6.70 0.45 -5.14
N ILE A 338 7.85 0.43 -5.83
CA ILE A 338 8.36 -0.77 -6.52
C ILE A 338 9.49 -1.43 -5.73
N ILE A 339 9.34 -2.72 -5.45
CA ILE A 339 10.33 -3.56 -4.77
C ILE A 339 10.79 -4.65 -5.74
N ALA A 340 12.07 -4.63 -6.11
CA ALA A 340 12.70 -5.71 -6.87
C ALA A 340 13.03 -6.87 -5.92
N LEU A 341 12.30 -7.98 -6.03
CA LEU A 341 12.38 -9.11 -5.09
C LEU A 341 13.73 -9.84 -5.15
N ALA A 342 14.45 -9.73 -6.27
CA ALA A 342 15.82 -10.21 -6.44
C ALA A 342 16.84 -9.53 -5.50
N ASN A 343 16.55 -8.32 -5.04
CA ASN A 343 17.46 -7.51 -4.23
C ASN A 343 17.19 -7.63 -2.71
N LEU A 344 16.14 -8.37 -2.31
CA LEU A 344 15.84 -8.60 -0.90
C LEU A 344 16.82 -9.63 -0.31
N SER A 345 17.46 -9.25 0.79
CA SER A 345 18.25 -10.21 1.57
C SER A 345 17.36 -11.25 2.26
N ALA A 346 17.93 -12.39 2.66
CA ALA A 346 17.18 -13.47 3.30
C ALA A 346 16.51 -13.08 4.63
N THR A 347 16.96 -12.00 5.28
CA THR A 347 16.45 -11.50 6.58
C THR A 347 15.56 -10.27 6.46
N GLN A 348 15.65 -9.49 5.37
CA GLN A 348 14.90 -8.23 5.20
C GLN A 348 13.47 -8.48 4.72
N THR A 349 12.48 -7.96 5.43
CA THR A 349 11.06 -8.00 5.03
C THR A 349 10.75 -7.01 3.89
N ILE A 350 9.62 -7.21 3.22
CA ILE A 350 9.04 -6.28 2.25
C ILE A 350 8.69 -4.97 2.96
N ILE A 351 8.17 -5.05 4.19
CA ILE A 351 7.88 -3.88 5.04
C ILE A 351 9.18 -3.10 5.35
N ASP A 352 10.27 -3.78 5.75
CA ASP A 352 11.60 -3.16 5.91
C ASP A 352 12.09 -2.50 4.62
N SER A 353 11.81 -3.11 3.46
CA SER A 353 12.20 -2.60 2.15
C SER A 353 11.41 -1.35 1.77
N ILE A 354 10.11 -1.31 2.05
CA ILE A 354 9.26 -0.13 1.89
C ILE A 354 9.73 0.99 2.83
N ALA A 355 9.96 0.68 4.12
CA ALA A 355 10.44 1.63 5.12
C ALA A 355 11.80 2.25 4.72
N LYS A 356 12.79 1.43 4.32
CA LYS A 356 14.09 1.90 3.80
C LYS A 356 13.91 2.79 2.57
N LYS A 357 13.01 2.42 1.66
CA LYS A 357 12.82 3.10 0.36
C LYS A 357 12.05 4.43 0.47
N LEU A 358 11.10 4.53 1.40
CA LEU A 358 10.36 5.75 1.70
C LEU A 358 11.02 6.62 2.79
N ASN A 359 12.05 6.11 3.47
CA ASN A 359 12.72 6.76 4.61
C ASN A 359 11.76 7.08 5.78
N ILE A 360 10.92 6.10 6.15
CA ILE A 360 9.93 6.19 7.24
C ILE A 360 10.05 5.00 8.21
N GLY A 361 9.36 5.05 9.36
CA GLY A 361 9.32 3.97 10.34
C GLY A 361 8.41 2.81 9.92
N LEU A 362 8.55 1.65 10.56
CA LEU A 362 7.73 0.47 10.28
C LEU A 362 6.24 0.72 10.57
N GLU A 363 5.92 1.37 11.69
CA GLU A 363 4.55 1.76 12.07
C GLU A 363 3.88 2.63 10.99
N ASP A 364 4.64 3.51 10.32
CA ASP A 364 4.14 4.34 9.22
C ASP A 364 3.84 3.52 7.95
N VAL A 365 4.61 2.45 7.70
CA VAL A 365 4.35 1.54 6.57
C VAL A 365 3.10 0.72 6.83
N GLU A 366 2.94 0.20 8.04
CA GLU A 366 1.72 -0.50 8.46
C GLU A 366 0.49 0.41 8.31
N GLU A 367 0.59 1.67 8.76
CA GLU A 367 -0.45 2.70 8.61
C GLU A 367 -0.82 2.95 7.13
N LEU A 368 0.17 3.05 6.23
CA LEU A 368 -0.04 3.23 4.79
C LEU A 368 -0.66 1.98 4.11
N LEU A 369 -0.36 0.77 4.59
CA LEU A 369 -0.95 -0.49 4.11
C LEU A 369 -2.41 -0.61 4.55
N GLU A 370 -2.71 -0.36 5.83
CA GLU A 370 -4.07 -0.38 6.40
C GLU A 370 -4.99 0.67 5.78
N THR A 371 -4.47 1.88 5.53
CA THR A 371 -5.25 2.98 4.93
C THR A 371 -5.38 2.87 3.42
N ASN A 372 -4.67 1.92 2.79
CA ASN A 372 -4.63 1.67 1.34
C ASN A 372 -4.08 2.85 0.52
N GLU A 373 -3.04 3.49 1.05
CA GLU A 373 -2.44 4.72 0.50
C GLU A 373 -1.16 4.44 -0.31
N LEU A 374 -0.87 3.15 -0.54
CA LEU A 374 0.22 2.64 -1.36
C LEU A 374 -0.31 1.99 -2.66
N ASN A 375 0.42 2.16 -3.75
CA ASN A 375 0.39 1.27 -4.92
C ASN A 375 1.66 0.41 -4.88
N LEU A 376 1.55 -0.83 -4.44
CA LEU A 376 2.68 -1.74 -4.25
C LEU A 376 2.96 -2.58 -5.50
N PHE A 377 4.18 -2.49 -6.03
CA PHE A 377 4.62 -3.23 -7.21
C PHE A 377 5.78 -4.17 -6.80
N LEU A 378 5.56 -5.49 -6.83
CA LEU A 378 6.57 -6.49 -6.48
C LEU A 378 7.09 -7.17 -7.75
N ASP A 379 8.34 -6.90 -8.12
CA ASP A 379 8.93 -7.38 -9.37
C ASP A 379 9.79 -8.64 -9.16
N GLY A 380 9.52 -9.69 -9.94
CA GLY A 380 10.39 -10.87 -10.08
C GLY A 380 10.24 -11.93 -8.98
N LEU A 381 9.05 -12.49 -8.78
CA LEU A 381 8.83 -13.64 -7.86
C LEU A 381 9.76 -14.84 -8.16
N ASN A 382 10.08 -15.06 -9.44
CA ASN A 382 11.04 -16.08 -9.88
C ASN A 382 12.51 -15.77 -9.54
N GLU A 383 12.84 -14.57 -9.06
CA GLU A 383 14.22 -14.09 -8.85
C GLU A 383 14.61 -13.98 -7.36
N ILE A 384 13.69 -14.34 -6.45
CA ILE A 384 13.96 -14.45 -5.02
C ILE A 384 15.08 -15.48 -4.76
N VAL A 385 16.09 -15.06 -3.98
CA VAL A 385 17.33 -15.80 -3.71
C VAL A 385 17.10 -17.24 -3.22
N GLU A 386 17.91 -18.15 -3.77
CA GLU A 386 17.72 -19.60 -3.90
C GLU A 386 17.53 -20.49 -2.68
N ASN A 387 17.73 -20.02 -1.43
CA ASN A 387 17.41 -20.90 -0.32
C ASN A 387 15.90 -21.16 -0.36
N ARG A 388 15.49 -22.42 -0.63
CA ARG A 388 14.10 -22.84 -0.74
C ARG A 388 13.26 -22.42 0.47
N GLU A 389 13.86 -22.39 1.67
CA GLU A 389 13.21 -21.85 2.86
C GLU A 389 13.01 -20.33 2.79
N SER A 390 14.04 -19.58 2.38
CA SER A 390 13.97 -18.13 2.21
C SER A 390 12.90 -17.75 1.19
N LYS A 391 12.90 -18.40 0.01
CA LYS A 391 11.85 -18.23 -0.99
C LYS A 391 10.46 -18.56 -0.44
N LYS A 392 10.30 -19.68 0.29
CA LYS A 392 9.02 -20.02 0.93
C LYS A 392 8.56 -18.95 1.93
N ARG A 393 9.46 -18.43 2.77
CA ARG A 393 9.16 -17.36 3.74
C ARG A 393 8.73 -16.08 3.03
N LYS A 394 9.44 -15.64 1.99
CA LYS A 394 9.07 -14.45 1.18
C LYS A 394 7.72 -14.62 0.46
N LEU A 395 7.45 -15.80 -0.12
CA LEU A 395 6.15 -16.06 -0.74
C LEU A 395 5.02 -16.05 0.29
N GLN A 396 5.24 -16.60 1.50
CA GLN A 396 4.26 -16.57 2.58
C GLN A 396 3.98 -15.14 3.05
N GLU A 397 5.03 -14.32 3.20
CA GLU A 397 4.92 -12.91 3.55
C GLU A 397 4.08 -12.12 2.53
N ILE A 398 4.29 -12.34 1.22
CA ILE A 398 3.45 -11.73 0.16
C ILE A 398 2.00 -12.20 0.26
N ALA A 399 1.76 -13.49 0.57
CA ALA A 399 0.42 -14.03 0.76
C ALA A 399 -0.28 -13.42 1.98
N ASN A 400 0.44 -13.26 3.10
CA ASN A 400 -0.07 -12.59 4.30
C ASN A 400 -0.45 -11.13 4.01
N ILE A 401 0.41 -10.33 3.37
CA ILE A 401 0.09 -8.94 2.96
C ILE A 401 -1.17 -8.89 2.08
N ILE A 402 -1.36 -9.89 1.21
CA ILE A 402 -2.53 -10.03 0.33
C ILE A 402 -3.81 -10.42 1.08
N GLU A 403 -3.71 -11.10 2.21
CA GLU A 403 -4.83 -11.54 3.04
C GLU A 403 -5.21 -10.49 4.11
N GLU A 404 -4.21 -9.93 4.79
CA GLU A 404 -4.34 -8.94 5.86
C GLU A 404 -4.80 -7.56 5.33
N TYR A 405 -4.38 -7.18 4.12
CA TYR A 405 -4.75 -5.90 3.49
C TYR A 405 -5.59 -6.12 2.21
N PRO A 406 -6.88 -6.50 2.33
CA PRO A 406 -7.70 -6.93 1.19
C PRO A 406 -7.99 -5.83 0.16
N ASP A 407 -7.92 -4.56 0.55
CA ASP A 407 -8.14 -3.42 -0.34
C ASP A 407 -6.84 -2.87 -0.96
N LEU A 408 -5.66 -3.32 -0.52
CA LEU A 408 -4.36 -2.85 -0.99
C LEU A 408 -4.21 -2.97 -2.52
N SER A 409 -3.88 -1.85 -3.18
CA SER A 409 -3.41 -1.88 -4.57
C SER A 409 -2.08 -2.65 -4.64
N ILE A 410 -2.07 -3.83 -5.26
CA ILE A 410 -0.86 -4.67 -5.36
C ILE A 410 -0.72 -5.36 -6.72
N ILE A 411 0.45 -5.23 -7.35
CA ILE A 411 0.79 -5.95 -8.58
C ILE A 411 2.04 -6.79 -8.36
N LEU A 412 1.96 -8.07 -8.71
CA LEU A 412 3.07 -9.02 -8.68
C LEU A 412 3.50 -9.35 -10.11
N THR A 413 4.80 -9.51 -10.38
CA THR A 413 5.29 -10.11 -11.64
C THR A 413 6.01 -11.43 -11.42
N ASP A 414 5.92 -12.31 -12.41
CA ASP A 414 6.53 -13.65 -12.36
C ASP A 414 6.84 -14.19 -13.77
N ARG A 415 7.66 -15.25 -13.85
CA ARG A 415 7.82 -16.00 -15.10
C ARG A 415 6.58 -16.80 -15.43
N PHE A 416 6.33 -16.97 -16.73
CA PHE A 416 5.34 -17.94 -17.22
C PHE A 416 5.93 -19.36 -17.18
N GLU A 417 6.11 -19.89 -15.97
CA GLU A 417 6.53 -21.27 -15.69
C GLU A 417 5.48 -21.90 -14.76
N PHE A 418 5.05 -23.13 -15.07
CA PHE A 418 3.99 -23.83 -14.32
C PHE A 418 4.52 -24.43 -13.00
N ASP A 419 4.85 -23.58 -12.03
CA ASP A 419 5.00 -24.02 -10.64
C ASP A 419 3.63 -24.08 -9.96
N SER A 420 3.13 -25.30 -9.78
CA SER A 420 1.84 -25.57 -9.13
C SER A 420 1.77 -25.09 -7.68
N TYR A 421 2.91 -24.91 -7.00
CA TYR A 421 2.98 -24.36 -5.65
C TYR A 421 2.65 -22.86 -5.64
N GLN A 422 3.23 -22.09 -6.57
CA GLN A 422 3.08 -20.63 -6.62
C GLN A 422 1.71 -20.20 -7.16
N ASN A 423 1.10 -20.99 -8.06
CA ASN A 423 -0.19 -20.64 -8.67
C ASN A 423 -1.38 -20.64 -7.71
N ASN A 424 -1.32 -21.40 -6.61
CA ASN A 424 -2.40 -21.47 -5.63
C ASN A 424 -2.17 -20.59 -4.38
N MET A 425 -1.03 -19.89 -4.27
CA MET A 425 -0.72 -19.06 -3.10
C MET A 425 -1.40 -17.68 -3.10
N PHE A 426 -1.68 -17.12 -4.28
CA PHE A 426 -2.16 -15.74 -4.40
C PHE A 426 -3.57 -15.72 -4.98
N ASN A 427 -4.57 -15.46 -4.14
CA ASN A 427 -5.98 -15.33 -4.55
C ASN A 427 -6.24 -13.96 -5.23
N ILE A 428 -5.51 -13.65 -6.30
CA ILE A 428 -5.65 -12.43 -7.09
C ILE A 428 -5.73 -12.73 -8.60
N PRO A 429 -6.44 -11.90 -9.38
CA PRO A 429 -6.54 -12.05 -10.83
C PRO A 429 -5.18 -12.18 -11.52
N THR A 430 -4.94 -13.29 -12.23
CA THR A 430 -3.70 -13.57 -12.93
C THR A 430 -3.84 -13.34 -14.43
N TYR A 431 -2.86 -12.65 -15.03
CA TYR A 431 -2.82 -12.24 -16.43
C TYR A 431 -1.50 -12.64 -17.08
N ILE A 432 -1.51 -12.92 -18.38
CA ILE A 432 -0.30 -13.17 -19.18
C ILE A 432 -0.08 -12.00 -20.15
N ILE A 433 1.14 -11.46 -20.18
CA ILE A 433 1.59 -10.52 -21.22
C ILE A 433 1.55 -11.20 -22.59
N GLN A 434 0.81 -10.63 -23.53
CA GLN A 434 0.78 -11.07 -24.92
C GLN A 434 1.98 -10.53 -25.70
N LYS A 435 2.28 -11.20 -26.83
CA LYS A 435 3.20 -10.71 -27.86
C LYS A 435 2.72 -9.35 -28.41
N LEU A 436 3.64 -8.49 -28.83
CA LEU A 436 3.31 -7.23 -29.50
C LEU A 436 2.53 -7.52 -30.80
N ASP A 437 1.43 -6.81 -31.01
CA ASP A 437 0.72 -6.78 -32.30
C ASP A 437 1.38 -5.78 -33.28
N LYS A 438 0.88 -5.74 -34.53
CA LYS A 438 1.46 -4.90 -35.58
C LYS A 438 1.36 -3.40 -35.29
N SER A 439 0.30 -2.94 -34.64
CA SER A 439 0.14 -1.53 -34.26
C SER A 439 1.13 -1.14 -33.16
N GLN A 440 1.28 -2.02 -32.16
CA GLN A 440 2.26 -1.85 -31.08
C GLN A 440 3.69 -1.88 -31.62
N ILE A 441 4.03 -2.75 -32.59
CA ILE A 441 5.34 -2.78 -33.23
C ILE A 441 5.64 -1.47 -33.96
N ASN A 442 4.69 -0.92 -34.72
CA ASN A 442 4.87 0.35 -35.41
C ASN A 442 5.15 1.50 -34.43
N GLU A 443 4.31 1.65 -33.40
CA GLU A 443 4.48 2.65 -32.34
C GLU A 443 5.84 2.51 -31.61
N PHE A 444 6.26 1.25 -31.37
CA PHE A 444 7.55 0.95 -30.76
C PHE A 444 8.73 1.37 -31.65
N VAL A 445 8.66 1.10 -32.96
CA VAL A 445 9.69 1.53 -33.91
C VAL A 445 9.75 3.06 -34.01
N GLU A 446 8.60 3.73 -34.12
CA GLU A 446 8.51 5.21 -34.14
C GLU A 446 9.18 5.82 -32.89
N LYS A 447 8.84 5.33 -31.69
CA LYS A 447 9.43 5.80 -30.43
C LYS A 447 10.94 5.56 -30.34
N TYR A 448 11.44 4.41 -30.79
CA TYR A 448 12.89 4.11 -30.76
C TYR A 448 13.69 4.78 -31.88
N CYS A 449 13.04 5.20 -32.96
CA CYS A 449 13.59 6.05 -34.03
C CYS A 449 13.38 7.55 -33.76
N ASN A 450 12.93 7.94 -32.55
CA ASN A 450 12.63 9.31 -32.15
C ASN A 450 11.70 10.05 -33.15
N TYR A 451 10.71 9.34 -33.70
CA TYR A 451 9.78 9.83 -34.73
C TYR A 451 10.44 10.29 -36.06
N SER A 452 11.68 9.85 -36.34
CA SER A 452 12.30 10.04 -37.66
C SER A 452 11.62 9.16 -38.70
N SER A 453 10.92 9.78 -39.66
CA SER A 453 10.19 9.08 -40.73
C SER A 453 11.09 8.18 -41.58
N GLU A 454 12.29 8.65 -41.94
CA GLU A 454 13.27 7.90 -42.72
C GLU A 454 13.74 6.65 -41.97
N GLN A 455 14.19 6.79 -40.71
CA GLN A 455 14.65 5.66 -39.91
C GLN A 455 13.51 4.70 -39.56
N THR A 456 12.31 5.21 -39.29
CA THR A 456 11.12 4.39 -39.02
C THR A 456 10.78 3.53 -40.23
N THR A 457 10.78 4.12 -41.43
CA THR A 457 10.51 3.41 -42.69
C THR A 457 11.55 2.32 -42.92
N LEU A 458 12.84 2.66 -42.86
CA LEU A 458 13.96 1.73 -43.02
C LEU A 458 13.86 0.53 -42.05
N VAL A 459 13.63 0.81 -40.77
CA VAL A 459 13.55 -0.23 -39.73
C VAL A 459 12.33 -1.12 -39.92
N LEU A 460 11.17 -0.56 -40.30
CA LEU A 460 9.98 -1.34 -40.61
C LEU A 460 10.17 -2.19 -41.88
N GLU A 461 10.81 -1.69 -42.92
CA GLU A 461 11.12 -2.47 -44.14
C GLU A 461 11.98 -3.69 -43.81
N VAL A 462 13.07 -3.50 -43.06
CA VAL A 462 13.94 -4.62 -42.66
C VAL A 462 13.19 -5.60 -41.75
N ILE A 463 12.44 -5.13 -40.74
CA ILE A 463 11.63 -6.01 -39.88
C ILE A 463 10.63 -6.84 -40.69
N ASN A 464 9.88 -6.21 -41.60
CA ASN A 464 8.88 -6.90 -42.43
C ASN A 464 9.51 -7.90 -43.42
N SER A 465 10.76 -7.67 -43.86
CA SER A 465 11.48 -8.63 -44.70
C SER A 465 11.85 -9.95 -43.98
N LYS A 466 11.96 -9.93 -42.64
CA LYS A 466 12.52 -11.02 -41.82
C LYS A 466 11.44 -12.00 -41.34
N SER A 467 10.62 -12.50 -42.27
CA SER A 467 9.45 -13.37 -41.99
C SER A 467 9.73 -14.56 -41.07
N ARG A 468 10.89 -15.22 -41.20
CA ARG A 468 11.33 -16.36 -40.38
C ARG A 468 11.44 -16.06 -38.88
N ILE A 469 11.68 -14.80 -38.51
CA ILE A 469 11.84 -14.36 -37.12
C ILE A 469 10.76 -13.37 -36.69
N HIS A 470 9.66 -13.26 -37.43
CA HIS A 470 8.56 -12.36 -37.10
C HIS A 470 8.03 -12.58 -35.67
N GLU A 471 7.81 -13.83 -35.25
CA GLU A 471 7.40 -14.15 -33.87
C GLU A 471 8.44 -13.77 -32.80
N LEU A 472 9.73 -13.81 -33.16
CA LEU A 472 10.83 -13.44 -32.28
C LEU A 472 10.86 -11.92 -32.07
N LEU A 473 10.56 -11.14 -33.12
CA LEU A 473 10.49 -9.68 -33.11
C LEU A 473 9.25 -9.12 -32.43
N MET A 474 8.22 -9.94 -32.18
CA MET A 474 7.09 -9.57 -31.33
C MET A 474 7.41 -9.52 -29.82
N ARG A 475 8.63 -9.89 -29.40
CA ARG A 475 9.07 -9.78 -28.00
C ARG A 475 9.78 -8.44 -27.78
N PRO A 476 9.31 -7.57 -26.85
CA PRO A 476 9.83 -6.22 -26.68
C PRO A 476 11.35 -6.11 -26.59
N LEU A 477 12.00 -6.94 -25.76
CA LEU A 477 13.46 -6.88 -25.63
C LEU A 477 14.16 -7.12 -26.97
N ILE A 478 13.76 -8.14 -27.73
CA ILE A 478 14.42 -8.48 -29.00
C ILE A 478 14.14 -7.39 -30.03
N LEU A 479 12.93 -6.82 -30.04
CA LEU A 479 12.61 -5.66 -30.86
C LEU A 479 13.53 -4.46 -30.58
N THR A 480 13.78 -4.12 -29.30
CA THR A 480 14.73 -3.02 -28.98
C THR A 480 16.12 -3.25 -29.58
N ARG A 481 16.64 -4.49 -29.51
CA ARG A 481 17.97 -4.81 -30.05
C ARG A 481 17.97 -4.82 -31.57
N ALA A 482 16.92 -5.34 -32.19
CA ALA A 482 16.75 -5.33 -33.63
C ALA A 482 16.74 -3.92 -34.20
N ILE A 483 15.99 -2.99 -33.60
CA ILE A 483 15.92 -1.58 -34.04
C ILE A 483 17.31 -0.93 -33.99
N GLU A 484 18.05 -1.07 -32.89
CA GLU A 484 19.39 -0.48 -32.76
C GLU A 484 20.43 -1.11 -33.71
N ILE A 485 20.32 -2.42 -34.00
CA ILE A 485 21.15 -3.08 -35.03
C ILE A 485 20.83 -2.53 -36.43
N ILE A 486 19.55 -2.45 -36.80
CA ILE A 486 19.14 -2.05 -38.15
C ILE A 486 19.53 -0.59 -38.44
N LYS A 487 19.43 0.30 -37.44
CA LYS A 487 19.87 1.70 -37.54
C LYS A 487 21.36 1.88 -37.88
N ILE A 488 22.19 0.85 -37.71
CA ILE A 488 23.64 0.89 -37.93
C ILE A 488 24.03 0.05 -39.15
N ASP A 489 23.56 -1.19 -39.23
CA ASP A 489 24.00 -2.17 -40.22
C ASP A 489 23.03 -2.38 -41.39
N ASN A 490 21.81 -1.82 -41.31
CA ASN A 490 20.70 -2.06 -42.24
C ASN A 490 20.36 -3.55 -42.49
N ASP A 491 20.72 -4.44 -41.56
CA ASP A 491 20.45 -5.88 -41.64
C ASP A 491 20.37 -6.54 -40.25
N LEU A 492 19.59 -7.62 -40.17
CA LEU A 492 19.27 -8.33 -38.94
C LEU A 492 19.50 -9.86 -39.05
N PRO A 493 20.23 -10.50 -38.10
CA PRO A 493 20.42 -11.95 -38.05
C PRO A 493 19.12 -12.75 -37.85
N GLU A 494 19.08 -13.99 -38.35
CA GLU A 494 17.89 -14.87 -38.26
C GLU A 494 17.77 -15.70 -36.95
N LYS A 495 18.56 -15.41 -35.90
CA LYS A 495 18.50 -16.15 -34.62
C LYS A 495 18.65 -15.22 -33.42
N GLU A 496 17.89 -15.48 -32.35
CA GLU A 496 17.92 -14.70 -31.10
C GLU A 496 19.34 -14.51 -30.55
N GLY A 497 20.09 -15.60 -30.35
CA GLY A 497 21.46 -15.54 -29.83
C GLY A 497 22.40 -14.70 -30.71
N GLN A 498 22.18 -14.68 -32.04
CA GLN A 498 22.95 -13.85 -32.97
C GLN A 498 22.53 -12.38 -32.93
N ILE A 499 21.25 -12.07 -32.68
CA ILE A 499 20.78 -10.71 -32.44
C ILE A 499 21.38 -10.16 -31.14
N ILE A 500 21.40 -10.96 -30.06
CA ILE A 500 22.03 -10.57 -28.79
C ILE A 500 23.55 -10.41 -28.96
N GLU A 501 24.23 -11.37 -29.59
CA GLU A 501 25.68 -11.31 -29.85
C GLU A 501 26.05 -10.06 -30.65
N LYS A 502 25.34 -9.79 -31.75
CA LYS A 502 25.56 -8.64 -32.64
C LYS A 502 25.31 -7.30 -31.92
N PHE A 503 24.26 -7.21 -31.10
CA PHE A 503 24.01 -6.02 -30.29
C PHE A 503 25.12 -5.76 -29.26
N ILE A 504 25.58 -6.81 -28.56
CA ILE A 504 26.70 -6.71 -27.61
C ILE A 504 27.99 -6.30 -28.34
N ASP A 505 28.26 -6.84 -29.53
CA ASP A 505 29.41 -6.42 -30.35
C ASP A 505 29.33 -4.95 -30.78
N ILE A 506 28.15 -4.45 -31.14
CA ILE A 506 27.94 -3.02 -31.45
C ILE A 506 28.26 -2.15 -30.23
N LEU A 507 27.76 -2.49 -29.04
CA LEU A 507 28.05 -1.75 -27.81
C LEU A 507 29.55 -1.72 -27.50
N LEU A 508 30.21 -2.88 -27.56
CA LEU A 508 31.63 -3.01 -27.22
C LEU A 508 32.56 -2.36 -28.26
N ARG A 509 32.19 -2.39 -29.55
CA ARG A 509 32.92 -1.66 -30.60
C ARG A 509 32.75 -0.15 -30.44
N ARG A 510 31.55 0.35 -30.14
CA ARG A 510 31.34 1.77 -29.86
C ARG A 510 32.22 2.26 -28.71
N GLU A 511 32.28 1.48 -27.62
CA GLU A 511 33.13 1.81 -26.46
C GLU A 511 34.63 1.78 -26.81
N LYS A 512 35.07 0.77 -27.58
CA LYS A 512 36.47 0.63 -27.97
C LYS A 512 36.92 1.64 -29.01
N ASP A 513 36.15 1.81 -30.08
CA ASP A 513 36.61 2.45 -31.33
C ASP A 513 36.16 3.92 -31.40
N GLU A 514 34.96 4.28 -30.96
CA GLU A 514 34.46 5.67 -30.97
C GLU A 514 34.95 6.46 -29.74
N LYS A 515 34.79 5.90 -28.54
CA LYS A 515 35.34 6.50 -27.30
C LYS A 515 36.85 6.24 -27.11
N LYS A 516 37.44 5.38 -27.94
CA LYS A 516 38.89 5.07 -27.96
C LYS A 516 39.42 4.50 -26.64
N ASP A 517 38.65 3.67 -25.94
CA ASP A 517 39.12 3.04 -24.70
C ASP A 517 40.29 2.05 -25.01
N PRO A 518 41.53 2.35 -24.57
CA PRO A 518 42.69 1.52 -24.88
C PRO A 518 42.76 0.25 -24.01
N LEU A 519 41.94 0.15 -22.96
CA LEU A 519 41.90 -0.98 -22.03
C LEU A 519 40.88 -2.05 -22.48
N LEU A 520 39.92 -1.69 -23.35
CA LEU A 520 38.85 -2.61 -23.75
C LEU A 520 39.32 -3.66 -24.78
N ASN A 521 39.70 -4.83 -24.27
CA ASN A 521 39.80 -6.04 -25.09
C ASN A 521 38.46 -6.76 -25.13
N ILE A 522 37.71 -6.60 -26.23
CA ILE A 522 36.39 -7.20 -26.47
C ILE A 522 36.39 -8.73 -26.26
N ASN A 523 37.44 -9.43 -26.70
CA ASN A 523 37.53 -10.88 -26.56
C ASN A 523 37.73 -11.30 -25.09
N SER A 524 38.61 -10.60 -24.37
CA SER A 524 38.82 -10.81 -22.93
C SER A 524 37.55 -10.48 -22.13
N PHE A 525 36.88 -9.36 -22.45
CA PHE A 525 35.63 -8.96 -21.83
C PHE A 525 34.54 -10.03 -22.01
N LYS A 526 34.32 -10.50 -23.25
CA LYS A 526 33.35 -11.57 -23.54
C LYS A 526 33.72 -12.87 -22.84
N LEU A 527 34.99 -13.26 -22.81
CA LEU A 527 35.48 -14.45 -22.10
C LEU A 527 35.19 -14.39 -20.60
N LEU A 528 35.56 -13.29 -19.93
CA LEU A 528 35.41 -13.14 -18.49
C LEU A 528 33.93 -13.09 -18.06
N LEU A 529 33.07 -12.39 -18.80
CA LEU A 529 31.63 -12.46 -18.56
C LEU A 529 31.03 -13.84 -18.86
N SER A 530 31.54 -14.57 -19.85
CA SER A 530 31.13 -15.95 -20.12
C SER A 530 31.49 -16.88 -18.96
N PHE A 531 32.69 -16.72 -18.40
CA PHE A 531 33.14 -17.47 -17.22
C PHE A 531 32.29 -17.15 -15.98
N ALA A 532 32.07 -15.87 -15.67
CA ALA A 532 31.21 -15.45 -14.56
C ALA A 532 29.76 -15.93 -14.73
N ALA A 533 29.20 -15.87 -15.95
CA ALA A 533 27.88 -16.43 -16.25
C ALA A 533 27.83 -17.95 -16.00
N ASN A 534 28.88 -18.68 -16.38
CA ASN A 534 28.96 -20.12 -16.15
C ASN A 534 29.05 -20.47 -14.65
N GLU A 535 29.91 -19.80 -13.89
CA GLU A 535 30.03 -19.98 -12.43
C GLU A 535 28.70 -19.70 -11.71
N ILE A 536 28.02 -18.62 -12.11
CA ILE A 536 26.68 -18.32 -11.63
C ILE A 536 25.73 -19.46 -12.04
N TYR A 537 25.70 -19.90 -13.30
CA TYR A 537 24.82 -20.98 -13.73
C TYR A 537 25.06 -22.32 -12.99
N HIS A 538 26.31 -22.67 -12.69
CA HIS A 538 26.62 -23.89 -11.93
C HIS A 538 26.05 -23.87 -10.52
N LYS A 539 26.18 -22.74 -9.83
CA LYS A 539 25.74 -22.56 -8.46
C LYS A 539 24.24 -22.27 -8.35
N HIS A 540 23.73 -21.46 -9.28
CA HIS A 540 22.45 -20.75 -9.17
C HIS A 540 21.39 -21.20 -10.17
N ARG A 541 21.77 -21.79 -11.32
CA ARG A 541 20.88 -22.21 -12.43
C ARG A 541 20.03 -21.10 -13.07
N THR A 542 20.08 -19.88 -12.55
CA THR A 542 19.35 -18.69 -13.02
C THR A 542 20.28 -17.48 -13.03
N ASN A 543 19.81 -16.37 -13.63
CA ASN A 543 20.47 -15.07 -13.59
C ASN A 543 20.32 -14.43 -12.19
N ALA A 544 21.03 -14.96 -11.20
CA ALA A 544 20.96 -14.49 -9.80
C ALA A 544 21.78 -13.21 -9.58
N SER A 545 21.34 -12.38 -8.62
CA SER A 545 22.09 -11.22 -8.14
C SER A 545 23.26 -11.65 -7.23
N ILE A 546 24.47 -11.22 -7.55
CA ILE A 546 25.73 -11.62 -6.91
C ILE A 546 26.43 -10.39 -6.31
N HIS A 547 26.89 -10.50 -5.06
CA HIS A 547 27.66 -9.44 -4.40
C HIS A 547 28.92 -9.06 -5.21
N GLU A 548 29.20 -7.76 -5.33
CA GLU A 548 30.24 -7.17 -6.19
C GLU A 548 31.62 -7.79 -5.96
N PHE A 549 32.02 -7.98 -4.70
CA PHE A 549 33.26 -8.68 -4.36
C PHE A 549 33.31 -10.11 -4.95
N SER A 550 32.21 -10.86 -4.86
CA SER A 550 32.13 -12.24 -5.38
C SER A 550 32.10 -12.26 -6.90
N PHE A 551 31.40 -11.32 -7.55
CA PHE A 551 31.38 -11.18 -9.00
C PHE A 551 32.77 -10.83 -9.54
N ASN A 552 33.44 -9.84 -8.95
CA ASN A 552 34.81 -9.48 -9.31
C ASN A 552 35.81 -10.63 -9.06
N LYS A 553 35.59 -11.45 -8.01
CA LYS A 553 36.39 -12.67 -7.77
C LYS A 553 36.24 -13.70 -8.90
N MET A 554 35.04 -13.94 -9.40
CA MET A 554 34.82 -14.81 -10.58
C MET A 554 35.56 -14.28 -11.81
N LEU A 555 35.60 -12.96 -12.03
CA LEU A 555 36.37 -12.37 -13.13
C LEU A 555 37.89 -12.56 -12.96
N VAL A 556 38.41 -12.53 -11.73
CA VAL A 556 39.82 -12.83 -11.42
C VAL A 556 40.13 -14.31 -11.68
N GLU A 557 39.32 -15.22 -11.15
CA GLU A 557 39.47 -16.67 -11.33
C GLU A 557 39.41 -17.06 -12.81
N GLY A 558 38.52 -16.43 -13.60
CA GLY A 558 38.46 -16.61 -15.04
C GLY A 558 39.72 -16.08 -15.76
N ALA A 559 40.25 -14.93 -15.35
CA ALA A 559 41.46 -14.37 -15.94
C ALA A 559 42.70 -15.22 -15.65
N GLU A 560 42.81 -15.76 -14.44
CA GLU A 560 43.87 -16.72 -14.05
C GLU A 560 43.74 -18.02 -14.85
N LYS A 561 42.54 -18.61 -14.92
CA LYS A 561 42.26 -19.86 -15.68
C LYS A 561 42.68 -19.77 -17.15
N TYR A 562 42.54 -18.59 -17.77
CA TYR A 562 42.83 -18.36 -19.19
C TYR A 562 44.12 -17.53 -19.45
N GLY A 563 44.96 -17.32 -18.44
CA GLY A 563 46.28 -16.69 -18.60
C GLY A 563 46.27 -15.22 -19.06
N LEU A 564 45.29 -14.42 -18.62
CA LEU A 564 45.17 -13.02 -19.03
C LEU A 564 46.07 -12.11 -18.17
N GLU A 565 47.28 -11.80 -18.64
CA GLU A 565 48.27 -10.99 -17.89
C GLU A 565 47.93 -9.50 -17.70
N LYS A 566 46.91 -8.98 -18.41
CA LYS A 566 46.51 -7.56 -18.37
C LYS A 566 45.00 -7.40 -18.32
N PHE A 567 44.44 -7.55 -17.13
CA PHE A 567 43.01 -7.35 -16.86
C PHE A 567 42.81 -6.57 -15.54
N ASN A 568 41.61 -6.02 -15.37
CA ASN A 568 41.16 -5.45 -14.11
C ASN A 568 39.67 -5.80 -13.95
N ALA A 569 39.33 -6.62 -12.94
CA ALA A 569 37.97 -7.09 -12.73
C ALA A 569 36.97 -5.95 -12.52
N GLY A 570 37.32 -4.95 -11.71
CA GLY A 570 36.48 -3.77 -11.45
C GLY A 570 36.25 -2.90 -12.69
N TYR A 571 37.24 -2.83 -13.60
CA TYR A 571 37.04 -2.19 -14.90
C TYR A 571 36.08 -2.98 -15.78
N ILE A 572 36.19 -4.31 -15.84
CA ILE A 572 35.32 -5.18 -16.65
C ILE A 572 33.86 -5.13 -16.14
N SER A 573 33.63 -5.26 -14.83
CA SER A 573 32.29 -5.15 -14.26
C SER A 573 31.69 -3.75 -14.41
N ARG A 574 32.50 -2.69 -14.26
CA ARG A 574 32.08 -1.31 -14.55
C ARG A 574 31.67 -1.12 -16.01
N ILE A 575 32.47 -1.54 -16.99
CA ILE A 575 32.11 -1.43 -18.42
C ILE A 575 30.86 -2.26 -18.73
N GLY A 576 30.69 -3.43 -18.10
CA GLY A 576 29.47 -4.23 -18.22
C GLY A 576 28.23 -3.48 -17.74
N TYR A 577 28.34 -2.73 -16.65
CA TYR A 577 27.26 -1.88 -16.14
C TYR A 577 27.03 -0.62 -16.98
N GLU A 578 28.09 0.12 -17.35
CA GLU A 578 28.00 1.34 -18.17
C GLU A 578 27.41 1.08 -19.58
N LEU A 579 27.44 -0.16 -20.06
CA LEU A 579 26.88 -0.59 -21.33
C LEU A 579 25.51 -1.32 -21.24
N ASP A 580 24.85 -1.33 -20.08
CA ASP A 580 23.60 -2.08 -19.85
C ASP A 580 23.72 -3.59 -20.22
N ILE A 581 24.89 -4.19 -20.00
CA ILE A 581 25.13 -5.64 -20.11
C ILE A 581 24.95 -6.30 -18.73
N LEU A 582 25.30 -5.57 -17.67
CA LEU A 582 25.05 -5.88 -16.27
C LEU A 582 24.15 -4.81 -15.64
N LEU A 583 23.40 -5.17 -14.61
CA LEU A 583 22.74 -4.25 -13.69
C LEU A 583 23.54 -4.19 -12.39
N LYS A 584 23.62 -3.01 -11.76
CA LYS A 584 24.13 -2.82 -10.40
C LYS A 584 23.02 -2.27 -9.51
N SER A 585 22.81 -2.88 -8.35
CA SER A 585 21.90 -2.41 -7.29
C SER A 585 22.58 -2.54 -5.94
N ASP A 586 22.80 -1.42 -5.25
CA ASP A 586 23.70 -1.35 -4.09
C ASP A 586 25.04 -2.07 -4.43
N ASP A 587 25.44 -3.06 -3.61
CA ASP A 587 26.64 -3.87 -3.82
C ASP A 587 26.38 -5.19 -4.60
N LEU A 588 25.29 -5.28 -5.38
CA LEU A 588 24.92 -6.47 -6.17
C LEU A 588 25.06 -6.24 -7.68
N PHE A 589 25.63 -7.21 -8.39
CA PHE A 589 25.63 -7.32 -9.86
C PHE A 589 24.73 -8.47 -10.35
N GLN A 590 24.03 -8.25 -11.46
CA GLN A 590 23.24 -9.25 -12.18
C GLN A 590 23.45 -9.02 -13.69
N PHE A 591 23.23 -10.01 -14.57
CA PHE A 591 23.16 -9.69 -16.00
C PHE A 591 21.87 -8.91 -16.29
N TYR A 592 21.95 -7.93 -17.20
CA TYR A 592 20.82 -7.04 -17.51
C TYR A 592 19.55 -7.78 -17.92
N HIS A 593 19.69 -8.95 -18.54
CA HIS A 593 18.56 -9.81 -18.84
C HIS A 593 18.93 -11.29 -18.89
N GLN A 594 17.97 -12.17 -18.63
CA GLN A 594 18.09 -13.62 -18.77
C GLN A 594 18.70 -14.05 -20.13
N SER A 595 18.25 -13.47 -21.25
CA SER A 595 18.81 -13.77 -22.59
C SER A 595 20.29 -13.38 -22.75
N TYR A 596 20.79 -12.41 -21.97
CA TYR A 596 22.20 -12.03 -21.96
C TYR A 596 23.00 -13.06 -21.17
N PHE A 597 22.50 -13.43 -19.99
CA PHE A 597 23.05 -14.52 -19.19
C PHE A 597 23.12 -15.85 -19.97
N GLU A 598 22.05 -16.22 -20.66
CA GLU A 598 21.99 -17.41 -21.53
C GLU A 598 22.94 -17.31 -22.73
N PHE A 599 23.07 -16.13 -23.34
CA PHE A 599 24.08 -15.87 -24.36
C PHE A 599 25.49 -16.09 -23.81
N PHE A 600 25.83 -15.52 -22.65
CA PHE A 600 27.17 -15.66 -22.05
C PHE A 600 27.46 -17.09 -21.58
N CYS A 601 26.48 -17.81 -21.03
CA CYS A 601 26.60 -19.25 -20.73
C CYS A 601 26.85 -20.06 -22.01
N SER A 602 26.08 -19.81 -23.07
CA SER A 602 26.26 -20.50 -24.37
C SER A 602 27.59 -20.13 -25.04
N ASN A 603 28.05 -18.89 -24.86
CA ASN A 603 29.32 -18.40 -25.35
C ASN A 603 30.50 -18.99 -24.58
N TYR A 604 30.32 -19.38 -23.30
CA TYR A 604 31.34 -20.07 -22.51
C TYR A 604 31.78 -21.40 -23.14
N LEU A 605 30.84 -22.15 -23.72
CA LEU A 605 31.09 -23.42 -24.41
C LEU A 605 32.09 -23.27 -25.58
N LYS A 606 32.22 -22.08 -26.18
CA LYS A 606 33.24 -21.81 -27.22
C LYS A 606 34.68 -21.84 -26.67
N TYR A 607 34.86 -21.76 -25.35
CA TYR A 607 36.15 -21.72 -24.64
C TYR A 607 36.43 -22.97 -23.77
N GLU A 608 35.47 -23.91 -23.64
CA GLU A 608 35.73 -25.24 -23.05
C GLU A 608 36.27 -26.25 -24.09
N ILE A 609 36.01 -26.03 -25.38
CA ILE A 609 36.41 -26.95 -26.47
C ILE A 609 37.84 -26.61 -26.96
N ARG A 610 38.78 -26.36 -26.04
CA ARG A 610 40.20 -26.06 -26.33
C ARG A 610 41.13 -26.66 -25.29
#